data_AF-A0A961WIT6-F1
#
_entry.id   AF-A0A961WIT6-F1
#
_cell.length_a   1.000
_cell.length_b   1.000
_cell.length_c   1.000
_cell.angle_alpha   90.00
_cell.angle_beta   90.00
_cell.angle_gamma   90.00
#
_symmetry.space_group_name_H-M   'P 1'
#
loop_
_entity.id
_entity.type
_entity.pdbx_description
1 polymer ?
#
loop_
_entity_poly.entity_id
_entity_poly.type
_entity_poly.pdbx_seq_one_letter_code
_entity_poly.pdbx_strand_id
1 'polypeptide(L)'
;MTRTCRWPSWIKRYLTRAPIHGLPARRRPIASPFAVLALLLVLAGALAPDAARAQQLPDPEALKSAGSIATPGGSVRPPAGAVNLPDAAGAVRRPGGLPAVEGPIPPPDHARGNQSVTEEFWSRIRYGARGNVVLPGAESGILIQSAGEDWRLIRNEQLTRYGSMALLGVLAAIALFFLLRGRIKIHGGRSGRVIARFTLAQRIAHWFAATLFVLLAISGLIILFGKSVLLPLIGPNAFSIMASASMQGHNLFGPLFLPAVLAILVLFIKGNAPRLVDISWLLKAGGLFGGHASSGKYNAGQKIWFLLTIVLGLAISASGFILLFPDALVDRSQAQLANLAHGIAALIFITVGIGHAYIGSIGMEGAFEAMSTGTVDENWAKEHHDRWYAEHKGQATTDTARAEVEAGAVGDGVMHGVRP
;
A
#
# COMPACT_ATOMS: atom_id res chain seq x y z
N MET A 1 30.21 -20.40 -32.09
CA MET A 1 29.72 -19.00 -32.01
C MET A 1 29.33 -18.69 -30.57
N THR A 2 30.24 -18.16 -29.77
CA THR A 2 29.97 -17.72 -28.38
C THR A 2 30.18 -16.21 -28.33
N ARG A 3 29.11 -15.43 -28.49
CA ARG A 3 29.17 -13.97 -28.32
C ARG A 3 29.16 -13.66 -26.83
N THR A 4 30.31 -13.24 -26.32
CA THR A 4 30.43 -12.66 -24.98
C THR A 4 29.76 -11.28 -24.97
N CYS A 5 28.83 -11.08 -24.04
CA CYS A 5 28.21 -9.77 -23.81
C CYS A 5 29.26 -8.77 -23.30
N ARG A 6 29.68 -7.83 -24.15
CA ARG A 6 30.50 -6.68 -23.74
C ARG A 6 29.59 -5.59 -23.18
N TRP A 7 29.73 -5.33 -21.88
CA TRP A 7 29.08 -4.20 -21.21
C TRP A 7 29.52 -2.85 -21.82
N PRO A 8 28.60 -1.86 -21.92
CA PRO A 8 28.91 -0.48 -22.31
C PRO A 8 30.03 0.16 -21.47
N SER A 9 30.90 0.94 -22.12
CA SER A 9 32.11 1.53 -21.53
C SER A 9 31.86 2.47 -20.34
N TRP A 10 30.66 3.02 -20.20
CA TRP A 10 30.27 3.88 -19.07
C TRP A 10 30.03 3.09 -17.76
N ILE A 11 29.62 1.81 -17.85
CA ILE A 11 29.43 0.93 -16.67
C ILE A 11 30.79 0.55 -16.07
N LYS A 12 31.80 0.30 -16.91
CA LYS A 12 33.17 0.05 -16.45
C LYS A 12 33.76 1.25 -15.69
N ARG A 13 33.51 2.47 -16.16
CA ARG A 13 33.97 3.70 -15.49
C ARG A 13 33.32 3.94 -14.13
N TYR A 14 32.12 3.42 -13.90
CA TYR A 14 31.45 3.55 -12.61
C TYR A 14 31.99 2.58 -11.56
N LEU A 15 32.51 1.42 -12.00
CA LEU A 15 33.01 0.35 -11.12
C LEU A 15 34.51 0.49 -10.77
N THR A 16 35.29 1.26 -11.55
CA THR A 16 36.76 1.36 -11.37
C THR A 16 37.24 2.72 -10.84
N ARG A 17 36.44 3.44 -10.04
CA ARG A 17 36.99 4.58 -9.29
C ARG A 17 37.82 4.09 -8.11
N ALA A 18 39.14 4.17 -8.27
CA ALA A 18 40.13 3.98 -7.21
C ALA A 18 39.87 4.95 -6.04
N PRO A 19 40.15 4.54 -4.79
CA PRO A 19 39.95 5.40 -3.63
C PRO A 19 41.05 6.46 -3.56
N ILE A 20 40.64 7.72 -3.41
CA ILE A 20 41.53 8.83 -3.05
C ILE A 20 41.77 8.71 -1.53
N HIS A 21 43.04 8.59 -1.13
CA HIS A 21 43.45 8.54 0.27
C HIS A 21 43.19 9.89 0.96
N GLY A 22 42.66 9.84 2.19
CA GLY A 22 42.83 10.93 3.16
C GLY A 22 41.60 11.75 3.57
N LEU A 23 40.44 11.15 3.86
CA LEU A 23 39.41 11.75 4.72
C LEU A 23 38.65 10.67 5.50
N PRO A 24 38.33 10.84 6.81
CA PRO A 24 37.56 9.88 7.57
C PRO A 24 36.11 9.81 7.05
N ALA A 25 35.81 8.77 6.29
CA ALA A 25 34.49 8.51 5.74
C ALA A 25 33.51 8.05 6.82
N ARG A 26 32.75 8.99 7.42
CA ARG A 26 31.45 8.65 8.03
C ARG A 26 30.48 8.29 6.90
N ARG A 27 30.50 7.01 6.48
CA ARG A 27 29.47 6.43 5.63
C ARG A 27 28.16 6.39 6.43
N ARG A 28 27.25 7.34 6.18
CA ARG A 28 25.85 7.16 6.59
C ARG A 28 25.25 6.08 5.69
N PRO A 29 24.70 4.98 6.24
CA PRO A 29 24.09 3.95 5.41
C PRO A 29 22.87 4.54 4.70
N ILE A 30 22.87 4.50 3.36
CA ILE A 30 21.66 4.68 2.57
C ILE A 30 20.78 3.47 2.91
N ALA A 31 19.66 3.71 3.60
CA ALA A 31 18.72 2.65 3.93
C ALA A 31 18.31 1.92 2.64
N SER A 32 18.53 0.60 2.62
CA SER A 32 18.13 -0.27 1.53
C SER A 32 16.63 -0.11 1.25
N PRO A 33 16.16 -0.11 -0.01
CA PRO A 33 14.72 -0.10 -0.32
C PRO A 33 13.96 -1.25 0.36
N PHE A 34 14.65 -2.35 0.69
CA PHE A 34 14.10 -3.45 1.50
C PHE A 34 13.88 -3.08 2.98
N ALA A 35 14.68 -2.19 3.54
CA ALA A 35 14.50 -1.69 4.90
C ALA A 35 13.29 -0.74 5.00
N VAL A 36 12.97 -0.01 3.92
CA VAL A 36 11.77 0.83 3.85
C VAL A 36 10.51 -0.03 3.70
N LEU A 37 10.55 -1.09 2.90
CA LEU A 37 9.44 -2.05 2.79
C LEU A 37 9.21 -2.80 4.12
N ALA A 38 10.28 -3.24 4.80
CA ALA A 38 10.18 -3.86 6.13
C ALA A 38 9.65 -2.86 7.17
N LEU A 39 10.12 -1.60 7.16
CA LEU A 39 9.64 -0.56 8.06
C LEU A 39 8.16 -0.24 7.83
N LEU A 40 7.66 -0.32 6.60
CA LEU A 40 6.25 -0.09 6.28
C LEU A 40 5.35 -1.29 6.62
N LEU A 41 5.85 -2.51 6.49
CA LEU A 41 5.16 -3.70 7.03
C LEU A 41 5.11 -3.66 8.56
N VAL A 42 6.17 -3.19 9.22
CA VAL A 42 6.22 -2.99 10.68
C VAL A 42 5.32 -1.82 11.13
N LEU A 43 5.28 -0.70 10.39
CA LEU A 43 4.39 0.43 10.67
C LEU A 43 2.92 0.08 10.42
N ALA A 44 2.61 -0.74 9.42
CA ALA A 44 1.27 -1.29 9.22
C ALA A 44 0.86 -2.22 10.38
N GLY A 45 1.80 -2.99 10.95
CA GLY A 45 1.58 -3.75 12.18
C GLY A 45 1.43 -2.88 13.43
N ALA A 46 2.13 -1.75 13.52
CA ALA A 46 2.10 -0.85 14.66
C ALA A 46 0.81 0.00 14.76
N LEU A 47 0.06 0.15 13.66
CA LEU A 47 -1.27 0.78 13.65
C LEU A 47 -2.41 -0.20 13.97
N ALA A 48 -2.11 -1.48 14.21
CA ALA A 48 -3.06 -2.52 14.62
C ALA A 48 -2.59 -3.21 15.92
N PRO A 49 -2.52 -2.49 17.06
CA PRO A 49 -2.02 -3.06 18.32
C PRO A 49 -2.86 -4.25 18.81
N ASP A 50 -4.12 -4.36 18.38
CA ASP A 50 -5.03 -5.43 18.81
C ASP A 50 -4.86 -6.74 18.02
N ALA A 51 -4.32 -6.70 16.81
CA ALA A 51 -4.19 -7.90 15.97
C ALA A 51 -3.07 -8.84 16.47
N ALA A 52 -1.96 -8.28 16.96
CA ALA A 52 -0.87 -9.07 17.52
C ALA A 52 -1.20 -9.63 18.92
N ARG A 53 -2.05 -8.96 19.69
CA ARG A 53 -2.47 -9.38 21.03
C ARG A 53 -3.51 -10.51 20.99
N ALA A 54 -4.30 -10.58 19.93
CA ALA A 54 -5.28 -11.65 19.70
C ALA A 54 -4.65 -12.99 19.25
N GLN A 55 -3.38 -12.97 18.80
CA GLN A 55 -2.66 -14.17 18.34
C GLN A 55 -1.95 -14.94 19.46
N GLN A 56 -1.96 -14.42 20.70
CA GLN A 56 -1.32 -15.07 21.83
C GLN A 56 -2.39 -15.75 22.68
N LEU A 57 -2.33 -17.09 22.76
CA LEU A 57 -3.14 -17.87 23.69
C LEU A 57 -3.03 -17.24 25.08
N PRO A 58 -4.14 -16.94 25.78
CA PRO A 58 -4.08 -16.46 27.15
C PRO A 58 -3.32 -17.47 28.02
N ASP A 59 -2.50 -16.96 28.93
CA ASP A 59 -1.80 -17.77 29.92
C ASP A 59 -2.84 -18.66 30.66
N PRO A 60 -2.62 -19.98 30.84
CA PRO A 60 -3.59 -20.86 31.50
C PRO A 60 -4.00 -20.39 32.92
N GLU A 61 -3.21 -19.55 33.58
CA GLU A 61 -3.60 -18.90 34.84
C GLU A 61 -4.57 -17.72 34.66
N ALA A 62 -4.50 -16.99 33.54
CA ALA A 62 -5.44 -15.91 33.22
C ALA A 62 -6.85 -16.45 32.89
N LEU A 63 -6.94 -17.66 32.34
CA LEU A 63 -8.22 -18.36 32.13
C LEU A 63 -8.88 -18.81 33.44
N LYS A 64 -8.11 -19.01 34.52
CA LYS A 64 -8.63 -19.38 35.85
C LYS A 64 -9.14 -18.18 36.63
N SER A 65 -8.59 -16.99 36.41
CA SER A 65 -8.98 -15.76 37.12
C SER A 65 -10.12 -14.98 36.45
N ALA A 66 -10.39 -15.23 35.16
CA ALA A 66 -11.48 -14.59 34.42
C ALA A 66 -12.90 -15.13 34.77
N GLY A 67 -13.00 -16.19 35.57
CA GLY A 67 -14.25 -16.87 35.94
C GLY A 67 -15.22 -16.09 36.84
N SER A 68 -15.06 -14.77 37.02
CA SER A 68 -16.03 -13.99 37.83
C SER A 68 -16.40 -12.59 37.32
N ILE A 69 -16.07 -12.23 36.08
CA ILE A 69 -16.54 -10.95 35.52
C ILE A 69 -17.84 -11.20 34.75
N ALA A 70 -18.96 -10.96 35.42
CA ALA A 70 -20.25 -10.77 34.77
C ALA A 70 -20.20 -9.55 33.84
N THR A 71 -20.58 -9.70 32.57
CA THR A 71 -21.13 -8.68 31.62
C THR A 71 -21.31 -9.31 30.21
N PRO A 72 -22.06 -8.71 29.27
CA PRO A 72 -23.49 -8.93 29.06
C PRO A 72 -23.82 -9.56 27.68
N GLY A 73 -24.82 -10.45 27.65
CA GLY A 73 -25.79 -10.59 26.55
C GLY A 73 -25.31 -10.59 25.08
N GLY A 74 -24.21 -11.25 24.74
CA GLY A 74 -23.82 -11.50 23.34
C GLY A 74 -24.11 -12.94 22.92
N SER A 75 -25.37 -13.38 23.00
CA SER A 75 -25.73 -14.74 22.56
C SER A 75 -25.59 -14.83 21.04
N VAL A 76 -24.57 -15.51 20.56
CA VAL A 76 -24.60 -16.10 19.21
C VAL A 76 -25.77 -17.09 19.23
N ARG A 77 -26.91 -16.67 18.66
CA ARG A 77 -28.11 -17.49 18.59
C ARG A 77 -27.79 -18.70 17.70
N PRO A 78 -27.95 -19.95 18.18
CA PRO A 78 -27.80 -21.10 17.30
C PRO A 78 -28.82 -21.00 16.15
N PRO A 79 -28.49 -21.48 14.94
CA PRO A 79 -29.40 -21.42 13.81
C PRO A 79 -30.75 -22.08 14.13
N ALA A 80 -31.84 -21.49 13.66
CA ALA A 80 -33.19 -22.00 13.82
C ALA A 80 -33.31 -23.37 13.14
N GLY A 81 -33.15 -24.43 13.94
CA GLY A 81 -32.99 -25.81 13.47
C GLY A 81 -32.12 -26.67 14.37
N ALA A 82 -31.41 -26.08 15.35
CA ALA A 82 -30.78 -26.84 16.42
C ALA A 82 -31.85 -27.47 17.32
N VAL A 83 -32.15 -28.75 17.05
CA VAL A 83 -32.95 -29.59 17.95
C VAL A 83 -32.10 -29.81 19.21
N ASN A 84 -32.58 -29.30 20.35
CA ASN A 84 -32.10 -29.77 21.64
C ASN A 84 -32.46 -31.25 21.72
N LEU A 85 -31.48 -32.13 21.53
CA LEU A 85 -31.64 -33.54 21.85
C LEU A 85 -31.91 -33.62 23.36
N PRO A 86 -33.05 -34.16 23.81
CA PRO A 86 -33.21 -34.53 25.21
C PRO A 86 -32.14 -35.55 25.54
N ASP A 87 -31.59 -35.47 26.76
CA ASP A 87 -30.57 -36.35 27.31
C ASP A 87 -30.67 -37.76 26.76
N ALA A 88 -29.74 -38.12 25.87
CA ALA A 88 -29.65 -39.44 25.26
C ALA A 88 -29.07 -40.45 26.28
N ALA A 89 -29.72 -40.58 27.43
CA ALA A 89 -29.53 -41.63 28.40
C ALA A 89 -30.68 -42.64 28.25
N GLY A 90 -30.76 -43.35 27.13
CA GLY A 90 -31.89 -44.27 26.96
C GLY A 90 -32.00 -45.13 25.71
N ALA A 91 -30.94 -45.32 24.90
CA ALA A 91 -31.09 -46.11 23.68
C ALA A 91 -29.85 -46.97 23.36
N VAL A 92 -29.66 -48.04 24.13
CA VAL A 92 -28.93 -49.23 23.66
C VAL A 92 -29.78 -50.46 23.98
N ARG A 93 -30.39 -51.06 22.96
CA ARG A 93 -31.15 -52.32 23.10
C ARG A 93 -30.15 -53.48 23.22
N ARG A 94 -30.18 -54.19 24.35
CA ARG A 94 -29.28 -55.34 24.61
C ARG A 94 -29.58 -56.50 23.63
N PRO A 95 -28.56 -57.19 23.07
CA PRO A 95 -28.77 -58.46 22.38
C PRO A 95 -29.24 -59.52 23.39
N GLY A 96 -30.24 -60.32 23.02
CA GLY A 96 -30.83 -61.34 23.89
C GLY A 96 -29.87 -62.51 24.18
N GLY A 97 -29.88 -62.99 25.43
CA GLY A 97 -29.20 -64.23 25.83
C GLY A 97 -28.16 -64.13 26.95
N LEU A 98 -27.88 -62.94 27.49
CA LEU A 98 -26.95 -62.79 28.62
C LEU A 98 -27.72 -62.73 29.96
N PRO A 99 -27.23 -63.42 31.02
CA PRO A 99 -27.86 -63.35 32.34
C PRO A 99 -27.91 -61.91 32.84
N ALA A 100 -29.03 -61.55 33.49
CA ALA A 100 -29.19 -60.24 34.10
C ALA A 100 -28.13 -60.06 35.20
N VAL A 101 -27.19 -59.14 34.99
CA VAL A 101 -26.34 -58.63 36.08
C VAL A 101 -27.25 -57.76 36.94
N GLU A 102 -27.71 -58.29 38.06
CA GLU A 102 -28.39 -57.52 39.10
C GLU A 102 -27.34 -56.77 39.92
N GLY A 103 -27.33 -55.45 39.77
CA GLY A 103 -26.41 -54.53 40.44
C GLY A 103 -26.11 -53.33 39.55
N PRO A 104 -25.77 -52.15 40.11
CA PRO A 104 -25.30 -51.03 39.32
C PRO A 104 -24.07 -51.51 38.55
N ILE A 105 -24.16 -51.58 37.22
CA ILE A 105 -22.98 -51.75 36.38
C ILE A 105 -22.13 -50.50 36.65
N PRO A 106 -20.93 -50.62 37.24
CA PRO A 106 -20.07 -49.46 37.36
C PRO A 106 -19.89 -48.90 35.95
N PRO A 107 -20.07 -47.58 35.74
CA PRO A 107 -19.80 -47.00 34.43
C PRO A 107 -18.43 -47.49 33.99
N PRO A 108 -18.21 -47.80 32.69
CA PRO A 108 -16.89 -48.20 32.22
C PRO A 108 -15.87 -47.25 32.84
N ASP A 109 -14.74 -47.75 33.36
CA ASP A 109 -13.75 -46.93 34.12
C ASP A 109 -13.19 -45.74 33.30
N HIS A 110 -13.63 -45.58 32.05
CA HIS A 110 -13.32 -44.51 31.12
C HIS A 110 -14.54 -43.89 30.41
N ALA A 111 -15.76 -44.18 30.84
CA ALA A 111 -16.95 -43.46 30.37
C ALA A 111 -16.96 -42.07 31.03
N ARG A 112 -16.28 -41.13 30.38
CA ARG A 112 -16.37 -39.70 30.70
C ARG A 112 -17.79 -39.19 30.38
N GLY A 113 -18.78 -39.55 31.20
CA GLY A 113 -20.14 -39.03 31.10
C GLY A 113 -20.13 -37.52 31.30
N ASN A 114 -20.77 -36.76 30.40
CA ASN A 114 -20.90 -35.28 30.33
C ASN A 114 -19.69 -34.39 30.68
N GLN A 115 -18.53 -34.96 31.00
CA GLN A 115 -17.25 -34.30 31.24
C GLN A 115 -16.41 -34.18 29.97
N SER A 116 -16.95 -34.64 28.82
CA SER A 116 -16.23 -34.70 27.56
C SER A 116 -16.21 -33.38 26.77
N VAL A 117 -16.85 -32.32 27.28
CA VAL A 117 -16.80 -31.00 26.63
C VAL A 117 -16.81 -29.88 27.69
N THR A 118 -15.66 -29.63 28.30
CA THR A 118 -15.50 -28.54 29.27
C THR A 118 -15.67 -27.18 28.59
N GLU A 119 -16.01 -26.14 29.36
CA GLU A 119 -15.95 -24.75 28.87
C GLU A 119 -14.57 -24.44 28.28
N GLU A 120 -13.50 -24.98 28.89
CA GLU A 120 -12.13 -24.90 28.39
C GLU A 120 -11.98 -25.54 26.99
N PHE A 121 -12.57 -26.72 26.75
CA PHE A 121 -12.56 -27.34 25.41
C PHE A 121 -13.21 -26.42 24.37
N TRP A 122 -14.42 -25.93 24.64
CA TRP A 122 -15.10 -25.02 23.71
C TRP A 122 -14.40 -23.67 23.58
N SER A 123 -13.79 -23.17 24.65
CA SER A 123 -12.94 -21.97 24.62
C SER A 123 -11.76 -22.17 23.67
N ARG A 124 -11.02 -23.28 23.81
CA ARG A 124 -9.88 -23.60 22.93
C ARG A 124 -10.32 -23.75 21.47
N ILE A 125 -11.42 -24.44 21.20
CA ILE A 125 -11.95 -24.57 19.84
C ILE A 125 -12.36 -23.21 19.26
N ARG A 126 -13.01 -22.33 20.03
CA ARG A 126 -13.35 -20.95 19.59
C ARG A 126 -12.12 -20.13 19.22
N TYR A 127 -11.00 -20.31 19.91
CA TYR A 127 -9.72 -19.67 19.60
C TYR A 127 -8.88 -20.46 18.58
N GLY A 128 -9.50 -21.35 17.79
CA GLY A 128 -8.84 -22.01 16.67
C GLY A 128 -7.91 -23.16 17.04
N ALA A 129 -8.12 -23.80 18.20
CA ALA A 129 -7.32 -24.97 18.58
C ALA A 129 -7.39 -26.07 17.52
N ARG A 130 -6.23 -26.62 17.18
CA ARG A 130 -6.08 -27.67 16.18
C ARG A 130 -6.32 -29.04 16.80
N GLY A 131 -7.29 -29.76 16.25
CA GLY A 131 -7.54 -31.17 16.50
C GLY A 131 -6.73 -32.10 15.59
N ASN A 132 -6.79 -33.39 15.89
CA ASN A 132 -6.16 -34.44 15.10
C ASN A 132 -7.10 -34.89 13.98
N VAL A 133 -6.57 -35.10 12.78
CA VAL A 133 -7.33 -35.54 11.61
C VAL A 133 -6.56 -36.56 10.81
N VAL A 134 -7.29 -37.48 10.19
CA VAL A 134 -6.73 -38.62 9.45
C VAL A 134 -6.07 -38.17 8.14
N LEU A 135 -6.60 -37.11 7.51
CA LEU A 135 -6.02 -36.49 6.32
C LEU A 135 -5.36 -35.17 6.70
N PRO A 136 -4.02 -35.11 6.79
CA PRO A 136 -3.33 -33.88 7.14
C PRO A 136 -3.46 -32.86 6.00
N GLY A 137 -4.05 -31.71 6.33
CA GLY A 137 -4.08 -30.50 5.52
C GLY A 137 -3.82 -29.27 6.40
N ALA A 138 -3.45 -28.14 5.78
CA ALA A 138 -3.03 -26.92 6.50
C ALA A 138 -4.02 -26.49 7.60
N GLU A 139 -5.34 -26.59 7.32
CA GLU A 139 -6.41 -26.18 8.24
C GLU A 139 -7.33 -27.33 8.65
N SER A 140 -7.05 -28.55 8.20
CA SER A 140 -7.92 -29.73 8.36
C SER A 140 -8.33 -30.05 9.80
N GLY A 141 -7.52 -29.67 10.79
CA GLY A 141 -7.80 -29.87 12.21
C GLY A 141 -8.44 -28.67 12.91
N ILE A 142 -8.72 -27.57 12.23
CA ILE A 142 -9.28 -26.36 12.84
C ILE A 142 -10.80 -26.34 12.62
N LEU A 143 -11.58 -26.40 13.70
CA LEU A 143 -13.05 -26.43 13.62
C LEU A 143 -13.67 -25.03 13.48
N ILE A 144 -13.10 -24.00 14.13
CA ILE A 144 -13.59 -22.62 14.09
C ILE A 144 -12.45 -21.69 13.70
N GLN A 145 -12.69 -20.88 12.67
CA GLN A 145 -11.76 -19.85 12.16
C GLN A 145 -12.13 -18.47 12.71
N SER A 146 -11.91 -18.23 14.00
CA SER A 146 -12.20 -16.93 14.64
C SER A 146 -11.44 -15.78 14.00
N ALA A 147 -10.15 -15.97 13.69
CA ALA A 147 -9.34 -14.97 12.97
C ALA A 147 -9.92 -14.62 11.58
N GLY A 148 -10.61 -15.57 10.93
CA GLY A 148 -11.29 -15.32 9.67
C GLY A 148 -12.51 -14.42 9.81
N GLU A 149 -13.23 -14.52 10.93
CA GLU A 149 -14.32 -13.61 11.25
C GLU A 149 -13.82 -12.20 11.53
N ASP A 150 -12.74 -12.06 12.31
CA ASP A 150 -12.11 -10.76 12.57
C ASP A 150 -11.65 -10.10 11.26
N TRP A 151 -10.97 -10.85 10.39
CA TRP A 151 -10.59 -10.39 9.06
C TRP A 151 -11.81 -9.92 8.26
N ARG A 152 -12.92 -10.69 8.28
CA ARG A 152 -14.16 -10.37 7.55
C ARG A 152 -14.77 -9.07 8.06
N LEU A 153 -14.82 -8.87 9.38
CA LEU A 153 -15.34 -7.65 10.01
C LEU A 153 -14.46 -6.45 9.66
N ILE A 154 -13.14 -6.57 9.80
CA ILE A 154 -12.20 -5.50 9.44
C ILE A 154 -12.35 -5.13 7.96
N ARG A 155 -12.36 -6.12 7.05
CA ARG A 155 -12.47 -5.89 5.62
C ARG A 155 -13.83 -5.28 5.24
N ASN A 156 -14.92 -5.86 5.70
CA ASN A 156 -16.25 -5.49 5.21
C ASN A 156 -16.82 -4.26 5.90
N GLU A 157 -16.47 -4.03 7.17
CA GLU A 157 -16.98 -2.88 7.93
C GLU A 157 -15.97 -1.75 7.94
N GLN A 158 -14.79 -1.95 8.51
CA GLN A 158 -13.83 -0.87 8.73
C GLN A 158 -13.19 -0.38 7.43
N LEU A 159 -12.58 -1.29 6.67
CA LEU A 159 -11.87 -0.95 5.44
C LEU A 159 -12.82 -0.34 4.40
N THR A 160 -14.00 -0.93 4.21
CA THR A 160 -15.05 -0.38 3.34
C THR A 160 -15.50 0.99 3.81
N ARG A 161 -15.80 1.18 5.12
CA ARG A 161 -16.24 2.47 5.65
C ARG A 161 -15.18 3.54 5.45
N TYR A 162 -13.98 3.36 5.98
CA TYR A 162 -12.92 4.38 5.88
C TYR A 162 -12.45 4.57 4.44
N GLY A 163 -12.41 3.51 3.64
CA GLY A 163 -12.12 3.58 2.21
C GLY A 163 -13.13 4.44 1.46
N SER A 164 -14.42 4.26 1.73
CA SER A 164 -15.47 5.09 1.12
C SER A 164 -15.36 6.56 1.55
N MET A 165 -15.08 6.82 2.83
CA MET A 165 -14.87 8.18 3.35
C MET A 165 -13.65 8.85 2.71
N ALA A 166 -12.54 8.11 2.53
CA ALA A 166 -11.33 8.64 1.89
C ALA A 166 -11.58 8.98 0.41
N LEU A 167 -12.22 8.09 -0.34
CA LEU A 167 -12.50 8.29 -1.77
C LEU A 167 -13.51 9.43 -2.00
N LEU A 168 -14.63 9.43 -1.27
CA LEU A 168 -15.60 10.51 -1.37
C LEU A 168 -15.02 11.83 -0.84
N GLY A 169 -14.23 11.76 0.22
CA GLY A 169 -13.55 12.91 0.81
C GLY A 169 -12.58 13.58 -0.16
N VAL A 170 -11.74 12.82 -0.87
CA VAL A 170 -10.81 13.41 -1.86
C VAL A 170 -11.55 13.98 -3.06
N LEU A 171 -12.61 13.32 -3.52
CA LEU A 171 -13.45 13.84 -4.62
C LEU A 171 -14.14 15.14 -4.22
N ALA A 172 -14.72 15.19 -3.02
CA ALA A 172 -15.36 16.38 -2.46
C ALA A 172 -14.34 17.51 -2.25
N ALA A 173 -13.14 17.20 -1.73
CA ALA A 173 -12.08 18.18 -1.54
C ALA A 173 -11.60 18.77 -2.88
N ILE A 174 -11.42 17.96 -3.91
CA ILE A 174 -11.06 18.42 -5.26
C ILE A 174 -12.18 19.27 -5.85
N ALA A 175 -13.44 18.82 -5.75
CA ALA A 175 -14.58 19.57 -6.25
C ALA A 175 -14.70 20.94 -5.55
N LEU A 176 -14.61 20.96 -4.22
CA LEU A 176 -14.62 22.20 -3.44
C LEU A 176 -13.46 23.12 -3.82
N PHE A 177 -12.24 22.57 -3.90
CA PHE A 177 -11.07 23.34 -4.30
C PHE A 177 -11.24 23.94 -5.71
N PHE A 178 -11.75 23.16 -6.66
CA PHE A 178 -12.01 23.61 -8.01
C PHE A 178 -13.10 24.69 -8.07
N LEU A 179 -14.16 24.59 -7.28
CA LEU A 179 -15.21 25.62 -7.22
C LEU A 179 -14.71 26.92 -6.59
N LEU A 180 -13.88 26.84 -5.55
CA LEU A 180 -13.37 28.01 -4.84
C LEU A 180 -12.22 28.71 -5.58
N ARG A 181 -11.31 27.95 -6.19
CA ARG A 181 -10.07 28.48 -6.77
C ARG A 181 -10.04 28.40 -8.30
N GLY A 182 -10.76 27.47 -8.90
CA GLY A 182 -10.67 27.17 -10.32
C GLY A 182 -9.35 26.49 -10.71
N ARG A 183 -9.00 26.61 -11.99
CA ARG A 183 -7.74 26.11 -12.54
C ARG A 183 -6.57 26.99 -12.11
N ILE A 184 -5.44 26.38 -11.77
CA ILE A 184 -4.17 27.08 -11.59
C ILE A 184 -3.68 27.49 -12.99
N LYS A 185 -3.85 28.78 -13.32
CA LYS A 185 -3.44 29.36 -14.61
C LYS A 185 -2.00 29.83 -14.57
N ILE A 186 -1.37 29.88 -15.73
CA ILE A 186 -0.05 30.51 -15.87
C ILE A 186 -0.22 32.02 -15.72
N HIS A 187 0.43 32.65 -14.73
CA HIS A 187 0.17 34.06 -14.38
C HIS A 187 0.43 35.02 -15.55
N GLY A 188 1.52 34.80 -16.30
CA GLY A 188 1.87 35.59 -17.48
C GLY A 188 1.22 35.12 -18.78
N GLY A 189 0.31 34.15 -18.72
CA GLY A 189 -0.19 33.43 -19.89
C GLY A 189 0.88 32.59 -20.59
N ARG A 190 0.46 31.88 -21.64
CA ARG A 190 1.37 31.05 -22.45
C ARG A 190 2.30 31.91 -23.29
N SER A 191 3.58 31.58 -23.26
CA SER A 191 4.60 32.19 -24.11
C SER A 191 4.52 31.76 -25.57
N GLY A 192 3.91 30.60 -25.86
CA GLY A 192 3.91 29.96 -27.18
C GLY A 192 5.22 29.24 -27.52
N ARG A 193 6.26 29.40 -26.69
CA ARG A 193 7.53 28.68 -26.80
C ARG A 193 7.51 27.48 -25.89
N VAL A 194 7.96 26.33 -26.40
CA VAL A 194 7.94 25.07 -25.67
C VAL A 194 9.34 24.53 -25.39
N ILE A 195 9.47 23.82 -24.27
CA ILE A 195 10.70 23.20 -23.80
C ILE A 195 10.46 21.71 -23.58
N ALA A 196 11.39 20.86 -24.05
CA ALA A 196 11.31 19.43 -23.83
C ALA A 196 11.52 19.07 -22.35
N ARG A 197 10.54 18.38 -21.76
CA ARG A 197 10.56 17.98 -20.34
C ARG A 197 10.74 16.48 -20.16
N PHE A 198 10.04 15.67 -20.95
CA PHE A 198 10.05 14.21 -20.85
C PHE A 198 10.32 13.54 -22.19
N THR A 199 11.10 12.46 -22.16
CA THR A 199 11.40 11.67 -23.36
C THR A 199 10.21 10.81 -23.79
N LEU A 200 10.24 10.26 -25.00
CA LEU A 200 9.22 9.33 -25.46
C LEU A 200 9.14 8.08 -24.56
N ALA A 201 10.27 7.50 -24.18
CA ALA A 201 10.31 6.33 -23.29
C ALA A 201 9.66 6.59 -21.93
N GLN A 202 9.92 7.77 -21.34
CA GLN A 202 9.28 8.20 -20.09
C GLN A 202 7.77 8.31 -20.22
N ARG A 203 7.27 8.88 -21.33
CA ARG A 203 5.84 9.01 -21.60
C ARG A 203 5.17 7.66 -21.84
N ILE A 204 5.76 6.77 -22.62
CA ILE A 204 5.22 5.43 -22.87
C ILE A 204 5.10 4.66 -21.54
N ALA A 205 6.16 4.66 -20.73
CA ALA A 205 6.14 4.00 -19.43
C ALA A 205 5.08 4.60 -18.49
N HIS A 206 4.94 5.93 -18.49
CA HIS A 206 3.91 6.61 -17.73
C HIS A 206 2.49 6.19 -18.16
N TRP A 207 2.17 6.27 -19.45
CA TRP A 207 0.83 5.94 -19.94
C TRP A 207 0.50 4.46 -19.80
N PHE A 208 1.49 3.57 -19.97
CA PHE A 208 1.34 2.16 -19.68
C PHE A 208 1.01 1.91 -18.20
N ALA A 209 1.80 2.48 -17.28
CA ALA A 209 1.56 2.34 -15.85
C ALA A 209 0.23 2.97 -15.41
N ALA A 210 -0.10 4.16 -15.92
CA ALA A 210 -1.34 4.87 -15.61
C ALA A 210 -2.58 4.09 -16.10
N THR A 211 -2.52 3.52 -17.30
CA THR A 211 -3.63 2.72 -17.85
C THR A 211 -3.85 1.45 -17.04
N LEU A 212 -2.76 0.72 -16.72
CA LEU A 212 -2.84 -0.44 -15.83
C LEU A 212 -3.38 -0.06 -14.46
N PHE A 213 -2.91 1.05 -13.88
CA PHE A 213 -3.37 1.53 -12.59
C PHE A 213 -4.88 1.82 -12.61
N VAL A 214 -5.40 2.52 -13.62
CA VAL A 214 -6.84 2.81 -13.71
C VAL A 214 -7.67 1.54 -13.88
N LEU A 215 -7.25 0.62 -14.76
CA LEU A 215 -7.93 -0.66 -14.95
C LEU A 215 -7.97 -1.49 -13.66
N LEU A 216 -6.85 -1.57 -12.94
CA LEU A 216 -6.74 -2.28 -11.67
C LEU A 216 -7.49 -1.58 -10.54
N ALA A 217 -7.47 -0.25 -10.49
CA ALA A 217 -8.22 0.53 -9.52
C ALA A 217 -9.73 0.30 -9.69
N ILE A 218 -10.26 0.40 -10.91
CA ILE A 218 -11.69 0.21 -11.16
C ILE A 218 -12.10 -1.23 -10.81
N SER A 219 -11.39 -2.23 -11.33
CA SER A 219 -11.70 -3.63 -11.03
C SER A 219 -11.56 -3.96 -9.54
N GLY A 220 -10.53 -3.44 -8.85
CA GLY A 220 -10.33 -3.61 -7.42
C GLY A 220 -11.42 -2.95 -6.57
N LEU A 221 -11.87 -1.75 -6.94
CA LEU A 221 -13.01 -1.08 -6.29
C LEU A 221 -14.31 -1.85 -6.50
N ILE A 222 -14.53 -2.44 -7.67
CA ILE A 222 -15.69 -3.33 -7.92
C ILE A 222 -15.61 -4.58 -7.04
N ILE A 223 -14.44 -5.20 -6.87
CA ILE A 223 -14.24 -6.37 -5.99
C ILE A 223 -14.49 -6.00 -4.52
N LEU A 224 -14.08 -4.81 -4.09
CA LEU A 224 -14.23 -4.36 -2.69
C LEU A 224 -15.64 -3.88 -2.37
N PHE A 225 -16.22 -2.99 -3.19
CA PHE A 225 -17.48 -2.29 -2.93
C PHE A 225 -18.67 -2.82 -3.73
N GLY A 226 -18.44 -3.66 -4.75
CA GLY A 226 -19.47 -4.01 -5.73
C GLY A 226 -20.71 -4.66 -5.12
N LYS A 227 -20.56 -5.48 -4.08
CA LYS A 227 -21.70 -6.11 -3.41
C LYS A 227 -22.57 -5.11 -2.63
N SER A 228 -21.98 -4.10 -2.00
CA SER A 228 -22.72 -3.11 -1.21
C SER A 228 -23.29 -1.98 -2.06
N VAL A 229 -22.59 -1.60 -3.14
CA VAL A 229 -22.96 -0.45 -3.98
C VAL A 229 -23.61 -0.87 -5.28
N LEU A 230 -23.01 -1.79 -6.05
CA LEU A 230 -23.44 -2.07 -7.42
C LEU A 230 -24.57 -3.11 -7.47
N LEU A 231 -24.49 -4.18 -6.67
CA LEU A 231 -25.50 -5.24 -6.66
C LEU A 231 -26.94 -4.70 -6.44
N PRO A 232 -27.21 -3.78 -5.50
CA PRO A 232 -28.56 -3.21 -5.35
C PRO A 232 -29.01 -2.34 -6.52
N LEU A 233 -28.07 -1.76 -7.29
CA LEU A 233 -28.38 -0.82 -8.37
C LEU A 233 -28.67 -1.51 -9.71
N ILE A 234 -27.94 -2.58 -10.04
CA ILE A 234 -28.02 -3.25 -11.35
C ILE A 234 -28.55 -4.69 -11.29
N GLY A 235 -28.78 -5.20 -10.08
CA GLY A 235 -29.30 -6.55 -9.84
C GLY A 235 -28.26 -7.68 -9.99
N PRO A 236 -28.60 -8.91 -9.56
CA PRO A 236 -27.65 -10.02 -9.45
C PRO A 236 -27.02 -10.48 -10.77
N ASN A 237 -27.80 -10.52 -11.86
CA ASN A 237 -27.34 -11.03 -13.16
C ASN A 237 -26.26 -10.13 -13.76
N ALA A 238 -26.50 -8.81 -13.85
CA ALA A 238 -25.53 -7.86 -14.36
C ALA A 238 -24.30 -7.76 -13.43
N PHE A 239 -24.53 -7.77 -12.11
CA PHE A 239 -23.45 -7.74 -11.14
C PHE A 239 -22.53 -8.96 -11.25
N SER A 240 -23.07 -10.17 -11.40
CA SER A 240 -22.27 -11.40 -11.53
C SER A 240 -21.31 -11.34 -12.71
N ILE A 241 -21.79 -10.89 -13.88
CA ILE A 241 -20.96 -10.73 -15.09
C ILE A 241 -19.85 -9.69 -14.84
N MET A 242 -20.21 -8.52 -14.33
CA MET A 242 -19.27 -7.43 -14.10
C MET A 242 -18.23 -7.78 -13.02
N ALA A 243 -18.65 -8.41 -11.92
CA ALA A 243 -17.75 -8.83 -10.85
C ALA A 243 -16.80 -9.93 -11.32
N SER A 244 -17.29 -10.89 -12.10
CA SER A 244 -16.47 -11.95 -12.70
C SER A 244 -15.44 -11.36 -13.68
N ALA A 245 -15.88 -10.47 -14.59
CA ALA A 245 -14.98 -9.80 -15.53
C ALA A 245 -13.94 -8.94 -14.81
N SER A 246 -14.34 -8.23 -13.75
CA SER A 246 -13.44 -7.42 -12.93
C SER A 246 -12.39 -8.29 -12.23
N MET A 247 -12.79 -9.38 -11.61
CA MET A 247 -11.86 -10.32 -10.95
C MET A 247 -10.88 -10.95 -11.93
N GLN A 248 -11.37 -11.47 -13.06
CA GLN A 248 -10.52 -12.08 -14.09
C GLN A 248 -9.55 -11.05 -14.70
N GLY A 249 -10.05 -9.86 -15.03
CA GLY A 249 -9.22 -8.76 -15.54
C GLY A 249 -8.17 -8.31 -14.51
N HIS A 250 -8.56 -8.19 -13.23
CA HIS A 250 -7.63 -7.80 -12.17
C HIS A 250 -6.49 -8.83 -12.01
N ASN A 251 -6.82 -10.12 -12.03
CA ASN A 251 -5.84 -11.20 -11.93
C ASN A 251 -4.96 -11.31 -13.18
N LEU A 252 -5.48 -10.99 -14.36
CA LEU A 252 -4.74 -11.01 -15.62
C LEU A 252 -3.76 -9.82 -15.74
N PHE A 253 -4.22 -8.61 -15.43
CA PHE A 253 -3.44 -7.38 -15.59
C PHE A 253 -2.58 -7.05 -14.37
N GLY A 254 -2.93 -7.56 -13.19
CA GLY A 254 -2.21 -7.33 -11.93
C GLY A 254 -0.71 -7.66 -12.01
N PRO A 255 -0.31 -8.83 -12.55
CA PRO A 255 1.10 -9.18 -12.73
C PRO A 255 1.88 -8.22 -13.64
N LEU A 256 1.22 -7.53 -14.58
CA LEU A 256 1.85 -6.54 -15.45
C LEU A 256 2.15 -5.21 -14.73
N PHE A 257 1.53 -4.97 -13.58
CA PHE A 257 1.74 -3.74 -12.83
C PHE A 257 3.13 -3.66 -12.21
N LEU A 258 3.69 -4.78 -11.74
CA LEU A 258 5.04 -4.83 -11.18
C LEU A 258 6.11 -4.34 -12.17
N PRO A 259 6.23 -4.90 -13.40
CA PRO A 259 7.19 -4.39 -14.37
C PRO A 259 6.91 -2.93 -14.77
N ALA A 260 5.66 -2.48 -14.77
CA ALA A 260 5.33 -1.06 -15.00
C ALA A 260 5.90 -0.16 -13.89
N VAL A 261 5.72 -0.50 -12.62
CA VAL A 261 6.29 0.24 -11.47
C VAL A 261 7.81 0.25 -11.52
N LEU A 262 8.45 -0.88 -11.88
CA LEU A 262 9.90 -0.95 -12.03
C LEU A 262 10.40 -0.07 -13.19
N ALA A 263 9.66 0.01 -14.30
CA ALA A 263 9.99 0.92 -15.40
C ALA A 263 9.88 2.39 -14.95
N ILE A 264 8.86 2.76 -14.18
CA ILE A 264 8.73 4.09 -13.57
C ILE A 264 9.92 4.38 -12.66
N LEU A 265 10.30 3.44 -11.79
CA LEU A 265 11.48 3.58 -10.93
C LEU A 265 12.72 3.90 -11.77
N VAL A 266 13.07 3.06 -12.73
CA VAL A 266 14.31 3.22 -13.51
C VAL A 266 14.32 4.52 -14.31
N LEU A 267 13.21 4.89 -14.96
CA LEU A 267 13.16 6.04 -15.87
C LEU A 267 13.00 7.38 -15.15
N PHE A 268 12.47 7.39 -13.92
CA PHE A 268 12.19 8.62 -13.18
C PHE A 268 13.03 8.80 -11.91
N ILE A 269 13.81 7.81 -11.45
CA ILE A 269 14.63 7.93 -10.23
C ILE A 269 15.59 9.14 -10.28
N LYS A 270 16.14 9.45 -11.47
CA LYS A 270 17.03 10.59 -11.65
C LYS A 270 16.27 11.90 -11.49
N GLY A 271 16.51 12.58 -10.37
CA GLY A 271 15.92 13.87 -10.03
C GLY A 271 14.83 13.83 -8.95
N ASN A 272 14.39 12.64 -8.54
CA ASN A 272 13.37 12.47 -7.49
C ASN A 272 13.92 12.37 -6.06
N ALA A 273 15.25 12.48 -5.88
CA ALA A 273 15.84 12.51 -4.55
C ALA A 273 15.42 13.78 -3.76
N PRO A 274 15.13 13.65 -2.45
CA PRO A 274 14.86 14.79 -1.58
C PRO A 274 16.04 15.77 -1.55
N ARG A 275 15.73 17.06 -1.57
CA ARG A 275 16.67 18.19 -1.49
C ARG A 275 16.14 19.19 -0.46
N LEU A 276 17.02 20.02 0.09
CA LEU A 276 16.61 21.03 1.09
C LEU A 276 15.58 22.04 0.56
N VAL A 277 15.60 22.34 -0.75
CA VAL A 277 14.56 23.17 -1.40
C VAL A 277 13.17 22.54 -1.31
N ASP A 278 13.06 21.22 -1.21
CA ASP A 278 11.76 20.57 -1.11
C ASP A 278 11.09 20.90 0.22
N ILE A 279 11.86 21.14 1.29
CA ILE A 279 11.33 21.56 2.59
C ILE A 279 10.72 22.96 2.46
N SER A 280 11.43 23.91 1.84
CA SER A 280 10.88 25.26 1.65
C SER A 280 9.67 25.26 0.71
N TRP A 281 9.63 24.36 -0.27
CA TRP A 281 8.45 24.16 -1.12
C TRP A 281 7.25 23.64 -0.30
N LEU A 282 7.46 22.67 0.59
CA LEU A 282 6.42 22.11 1.46
C LEU A 282 5.90 23.14 2.47
N LEU A 283 6.80 23.91 3.09
CA LEU A 283 6.42 24.98 4.03
C LEU A 283 5.56 26.06 3.36
N LYS A 284 5.74 26.28 2.05
CA LYS A 284 4.91 27.18 1.24
C LYS A 284 3.66 26.51 0.67
N ALA A 285 3.41 25.23 1.00
CA ALA A 285 2.35 24.42 0.40
C ALA A 285 2.35 24.47 -1.15
N GLY A 286 3.54 24.52 -1.76
CA GLY A 286 3.69 24.65 -3.21
C GLY A 286 3.23 25.99 -3.80
N GLY A 287 3.13 27.04 -2.98
CA GLY A 287 2.65 28.36 -3.39
C GLY A 287 1.12 28.50 -3.39
N LEU A 288 0.41 27.51 -2.83
CA LEU A 288 -1.07 27.45 -2.88
C LEU A 288 -1.75 28.67 -2.25
N PHE A 289 -1.14 29.24 -1.20
CA PHE A 289 -1.64 30.40 -0.48
C PHE A 289 -0.98 31.73 -0.90
N GLY A 290 -0.31 31.72 -2.04
CA GLY A 290 0.45 32.86 -2.56
C GLY A 290 1.96 32.73 -2.33
N GLY A 291 2.71 33.49 -3.12
CA GLY A 291 4.17 33.48 -3.13
C GLY A 291 4.77 32.40 -4.04
N HIS A 292 6.04 32.60 -4.41
CA HIS A 292 6.76 31.70 -5.31
C HIS A 292 7.40 30.52 -4.55
N ALA A 293 7.07 29.30 -4.96
CA ALA A 293 7.60 28.06 -4.44
C ALA A 293 8.62 27.45 -5.42
N SER A 294 9.87 27.92 -5.29
CA SER A 294 11.01 27.50 -6.12
C SER A 294 11.18 25.98 -6.14
N SER A 295 11.40 25.40 -7.32
CA SER A 295 11.48 23.95 -7.49
C SER A 295 12.41 23.52 -8.63
N GLY A 296 13.00 22.32 -8.51
CA GLY A 296 13.81 21.72 -9.57
C GLY A 296 12.94 21.06 -10.65
N LYS A 297 13.49 20.10 -11.40
CA LYS A 297 12.73 19.41 -12.47
C LYS A 297 11.46 18.75 -11.94
N TYR A 298 11.52 18.23 -10.71
CA TYR A 298 10.37 17.76 -9.96
C TYR A 298 10.24 18.60 -8.69
N ASN A 299 9.01 19.01 -8.38
CA ASN A 299 8.70 19.68 -7.11
C ASN A 299 8.52 18.65 -5.97
N ALA A 300 8.43 19.11 -4.71
CA ALA A 300 8.34 18.20 -3.58
C ALA A 300 7.11 17.29 -3.63
N GLY A 301 5.95 17.80 -4.08
CA GLY A 301 4.73 17.01 -4.26
C GLY A 301 4.91 15.88 -5.28
N GLN A 302 5.54 16.17 -6.43
CA GLN A 302 5.87 15.17 -7.45
C GLN A 302 6.84 14.11 -6.94
N LYS A 303 7.81 14.50 -6.10
CA LYS A 303 8.76 13.56 -5.48
C LYS A 303 8.09 12.65 -4.46
N ILE A 304 7.20 13.19 -3.64
CA ILE A 304 6.38 12.41 -2.71
C ILE A 304 5.50 11.43 -3.48
N TRP A 305 4.85 11.89 -4.56
CA TRP A 305 4.05 11.02 -5.42
C TRP A 305 4.87 9.90 -6.06
N PHE A 306 6.08 10.21 -6.56
CA PHE A 306 7.00 9.19 -7.07
C PHE A 306 7.35 8.17 -5.98
N LEU A 307 7.71 8.61 -4.78
CA LEU A 307 8.04 7.71 -3.67
C LEU A 307 6.84 6.82 -3.30
N LEU A 308 5.65 7.40 -3.15
CA LEU A 308 4.42 6.66 -2.86
C LEU A 308 4.10 5.66 -3.96
N THR A 309 4.27 6.04 -5.23
CA THR A 309 4.06 5.17 -6.40
C THR A 309 4.96 3.93 -6.31
N ILE A 310 6.24 4.11 -5.99
CA ILE A 310 7.17 2.99 -5.88
C ILE A 310 6.83 2.12 -4.67
N VAL A 311 6.63 2.74 -3.51
CA VAL A 311 6.38 2.04 -2.25
C VAL A 311 5.05 1.28 -2.29
N LEU A 312 3.95 1.97 -2.57
CA LEU A 312 2.61 1.37 -2.61
C LEU A 312 2.49 0.42 -3.80
N GLY A 313 3.06 0.79 -4.96
CA GLY A 313 3.08 -0.07 -6.13
C GLY A 313 3.76 -1.41 -5.86
N LEU A 314 4.94 -1.41 -5.25
CA LEU A 314 5.63 -2.65 -4.86
C LEU A 314 4.86 -3.43 -3.78
N ALA A 315 4.28 -2.76 -2.79
CA ALA A 315 3.50 -3.41 -1.74
C ALA A 315 2.23 -4.11 -2.29
N ILE A 316 1.50 -3.44 -3.18
CA ILE A 316 0.31 -3.98 -3.85
C ILE A 316 0.70 -5.11 -4.80
N SER A 317 1.79 -4.97 -5.57
CA SER A 317 2.28 -6.06 -6.42
C SER A 317 2.69 -7.30 -5.63
N ALA A 318 3.41 -7.14 -4.52
CA ALA A 318 3.84 -8.25 -3.68
C ALA A 318 2.64 -8.96 -3.02
N SER A 319 1.75 -8.20 -2.38
CA SER A 319 0.53 -8.75 -1.77
C SER A 319 -0.42 -9.34 -2.81
N GLY A 320 -0.56 -8.72 -3.99
CA GLY A 320 -1.38 -9.23 -5.08
C GLY A 320 -0.87 -10.54 -5.66
N PHE A 321 0.45 -10.69 -5.78
CA PHE A 321 1.06 -11.96 -6.20
C PHE A 321 0.79 -13.09 -5.19
N ILE A 322 0.86 -12.79 -3.89
CA ILE A 322 0.45 -13.74 -2.83
C ILE A 322 -1.03 -14.14 -2.99
N LEU A 323 -1.91 -13.17 -3.23
CA LEU A 323 -3.35 -13.39 -3.38
C LEU A 323 -3.74 -14.11 -4.67
N LEU A 324 -2.86 -14.17 -5.68
CA LEU A 324 -3.07 -14.95 -6.89
C LEU A 324 -2.88 -16.45 -6.64
N PHE A 325 -2.03 -16.81 -5.68
CA PHE A 325 -1.71 -18.19 -5.32
C PHE A 325 -1.72 -18.42 -3.79
N PRO A 326 -2.84 -18.11 -3.10
CA PRO A 326 -2.87 -18.04 -1.64
C PRO A 326 -2.59 -19.40 -0.98
N ASP A 327 -3.03 -20.50 -1.59
CA ASP A 327 -2.84 -21.85 -1.04
C ASP A 327 -1.44 -22.43 -1.33
N ALA A 328 -0.69 -21.82 -2.26
CA ALA A 328 0.62 -22.31 -2.69
C ALA A 328 1.80 -21.54 -2.06
N LEU A 329 1.58 -20.27 -1.70
CA LEU A 329 2.66 -19.38 -1.25
C LEU A 329 2.69 -19.16 0.26
N VAL A 330 1.54 -19.22 0.92
CA VAL A 330 1.38 -18.76 2.30
C VAL A 330 0.32 -19.56 3.05
N ASP A 331 0.28 -19.45 4.37
CA ASP A 331 -0.86 -19.94 5.14
C ASP A 331 -2.07 -18.98 5.08
N ARG A 332 -3.22 -19.41 5.59
CA ARG A 332 -4.46 -18.62 5.59
C ARG A 332 -4.31 -17.28 6.29
N SER A 333 -3.63 -17.25 7.43
CA SER A 333 -3.49 -16.03 8.23
C SER A 333 -2.69 -14.98 7.46
N GLN A 334 -1.65 -15.42 6.76
CA GLN A 334 -0.83 -14.60 5.89
C GLN A 334 -1.62 -14.15 4.64
N ALA A 335 -2.47 -15.00 4.05
CA ALA A 335 -3.34 -14.61 2.94
C ALA A 335 -4.38 -13.55 3.36
N GLN A 336 -4.97 -13.69 4.55
CA GLN A 336 -5.89 -12.70 5.13
C GLN A 336 -5.19 -11.36 5.36
N LEU A 337 -3.98 -11.37 5.93
CA LEU A 337 -3.17 -10.17 6.13
C LEU A 337 -2.78 -9.53 4.80
N ALA A 338 -2.35 -10.34 3.82
CA ALA A 338 -2.04 -9.86 2.47
C ALA A 338 -3.26 -9.19 1.83
N ASN A 339 -4.47 -9.73 2.04
CA ASN A 339 -5.71 -9.14 1.54
C ASN A 339 -5.98 -7.76 2.14
N LEU A 340 -5.85 -7.63 3.47
CA LEU A 340 -6.03 -6.35 4.15
C LEU A 340 -4.97 -5.33 3.73
N ALA A 341 -3.70 -5.73 3.73
CA ALA A 341 -2.59 -4.89 3.33
C ALA A 341 -2.75 -4.40 1.87
N HIS A 342 -3.16 -5.29 0.96
CA HIS A 342 -3.43 -4.97 -0.43
C HIS A 342 -4.56 -3.95 -0.54
N GLY A 343 -5.69 -4.19 0.13
CA GLY A 343 -6.84 -3.28 0.11
C GLY A 343 -6.53 -1.89 0.68
N ILE A 344 -5.83 -1.82 1.81
CA ILE A 344 -5.42 -0.56 2.45
C ILE A 344 -4.46 0.21 1.52
N ALA A 345 -3.39 -0.45 1.05
CA ALA A 345 -2.42 0.19 0.18
C ALA A 345 -3.05 0.67 -1.14
N ALA A 346 -3.94 -0.14 -1.73
CA ALA A 346 -4.67 0.22 -2.94
C ALA A 346 -5.58 1.43 -2.73
N LEU A 347 -6.35 1.48 -1.64
CA LEU A 347 -7.20 2.63 -1.34
C LEU A 347 -6.40 3.92 -1.14
N ILE A 348 -5.27 3.85 -0.42
CA ILE A 348 -4.36 5.01 -0.27
C ILE A 348 -3.84 5.44 -1.64
N PHE A 349 -3.37 4.48 -2.45
CA PHE A 349 -2.78 4.79 -3.75
C PHE A 349 -3.81 5.39 -4.72
N ILE A 350 -5.04 4.87 -4.74
CA ILE A 350 -6.16 5.42 -5.51
C ILE A 350 -6.50 6.84 -5.03
N THR A 351 -6.65 7.04 -3.72
CA THR A 351 -7.02 8.33 -3.14
C THR A 351 -6.01 9.42 -3.52
N VAL A 352 -4.72 9.16 -3.34
CA VAL A 352 -3.66 10.11 -3.71
C VAL A 352 -3.53 10.23 -5.23
N GLY A 353 -3.74 9.13 -5.96
CA GLY A 353 -3.71 9.08 -7.42
C GLY A 353 -4.77 9.95 -8.08
N ILE A 354 -5.96 10.07 -7.49
CA ILE A 354 -7.00 11.01 -7.94
C ILE A 354 -6.47 12.45 -7.86
N GLY A 355 -5.79 12.82 -6.77
CA GLY A 355 -5.16 14.14 -6.63
C GLY A 355 -4.06 14.38 -7.67
N HIS A 356 -3.22 13.38 -7.94
CA HIS A 356 -2.21 13.44 -9.01
C HIS A 356 -2.85 13.64 -10.39
N ALA A 357 -3.88 12.87 -10.70
CA ALA A 357 -4.62 12.98 -11.96
C ALA A 357 -5.26 14.36 -12.10
N TYR A 358 -5.83 14.91 -11.03
CA TYR A 358 -6.42 16.26 -11.02
C TYR A 358 -5.39 17.35 -11.35
N ILE A 359 -4.31 17.45 -10.58
CA ILE A 359 -3.28 18.50 -10.80
C ILE A 359 -2.55 18.28 -12.13
N GLY A 360 -2.35 17.03 -12.56
CA GLY A 360 -1.71 16.72 -13.85
C GLY A 360 -2.59 16.94 -15.09
N SER A 361 -3.87 17.24 -14.92
CA SER A 361 -4.81 17.42 -16.04
C SER A 361 -5.58 18.75 -15.95
N ILE A 362 -6.77 18.73 -15.36
CA ILE A 362 -7.69 19.87 -15.33
C ILE A 362 -7.36 20.90 -14.26
N GLY A 363 -6.60 20.52 -13.22
CA GLY A 363 -6.30 21.37 -12.08
C GLY A 363 -5.19 22.41 -12.34
N MET A 364 -4.32 22.17 -13.31
CA MET A 364 -3.20 23.06 -13.65
C MET A 364 -3.06 23.21 -15.16
N GLU A 365 -3.08 24.45 -15.63
CA GLU A 365 -2.87 24.79 -17.02
C GLU A 365 -1.45 24.38 -17.47
N GLY A 366 -1.31 23.78 -18.66
CA GLY A 366 0.00 23.44 -19.23
C GLY A 366 0.64 22.16 -18.66
N ALA A 367 0.07 21.56 -17.62
CA ALA A 367 0.64 20.38 -16.98
C ALA A 367 0.42 19.09 -17.80
N PHE A 368 -0.73 18.96 -18.46
CA PHE A 368 -1.08 17.76 -19.24
C PHE A 368 -0.13 17.53 -20.42
N GLU A 369 0.27 18.61 -21.10
CA GLU A 369 1.19 18.60 -22.24
C GLU A 369 2.54 17.98 -21.90
N ALA A 370 2.98 18.12 -20.65
CA ALA A 370 4.20 17.47 -20.18
C ALA A 370 4.19 15.97 -20.48
N MET A 371 3.07 15.28 -20.27
CA MET A 371 2.97 13.83 -20.49
C MET A 371 2.36 13.44 -21.84
N SER A 372 1.54 14.28 -22.47
CA SER A 372 1.00 13.96 -23.80
C SER A 372 2.03 14.23 -24.89
N THR A 373 2.59 15.44 -24.97
CA THR A 373 3.56 15.83 -26.03
C THR A 373 5.02 15.73 -25.58
N GLY A 374 5.28 15.68 -24.28
CA GLY A 374 6.65 15.65 -23.73
C GLY A 374 7.26 17.03 -23.55
N THR A 375 6.49 18.09 -23.84
CA THR A 375 6.93 19.48 -23.83
C THR A 375 6.06 20.32 -22.90
N VAL A 376 6.60 21.42 -22.39
CA VAL A 376 5.89 22.39 -21.54
C VAL A 376 6.14 23.80 -22.03
N ASP A 377 5.21 24.71 -21.76
CA ASP A 377 5.39 26.15 -22.06
C ASP A 377 6.55 26.74 -21.25
N GLU A 378 7.28 27.67 -21.84
CA GLU A 378 8.42 28.34 -21.21
C GLU A 378 8.01 29.15 -19.97
N ASN A 379 6.86 29.82 -19.97
CA ASN A 379 6.37 30.55 -18.79
C ASN A 379 5.93 29.59 -17.68
N TRP A 380 5.29 28.47 -18.04
CA TRP A 380 4.96 27.42 -17.07
C TRP A 380 6.21 26.85 -16.40
N ALA A 381 7.27 26.62 -17.18
CA ALA A 381 8.55 26.13 -16.66
C ALA A 381 9.21 27.14 -15.71
N LYS A 382 9.18 28.45 -16.03
CA LYS A 382 9.68 29.52 -15.14
C LYS A 382 8.90 29.59 -13.84
N GLU A 383 7.57 29.50 -13.92
CA GLU A 383 6.69 29.69 -12.77
C GLU A 383 6.72 28.50 -11.80
N HIS A 384 6.65 27.27 -12.32
CA HIS A 384 6.53 26.08 -11.46
C HIS A 384 7.86 25.36 -11.21
N HIS A 385 8.86 25.58 -12.07
CA HIS A 385 10.13 24.85 -12.06
C HIS A 385 11.33 25.77 -12.40
N ASP A 386 11.34 26.96 -11.80
CA ASP A 386 12.34 28.03 -11.97
C ASP A 386 13.80 27.54 -12.00
N ARG A 387 14.20 26.70 -11.04
CA ARG A 387 15.59 26.21 -10.96
C ARG A 387 15.93 25.31 -12.13
N TRP A 388 14.99 24.46 -12.53
CA TRP A 388 15.19 23.61 -13.70
C TRP A 388 15.22 24.41 -14.99
N TYR A 389 14.39 25.46 -15.08
CA TYR A 389 14.42 26.37 -16.22
C TYR A 389 15.77 27.11 -16.33
N ALA A 390 16.29 27.63 -15.22
CA ALA A 390 17.61 28.28 -15.17
C ALA A 390 18.75 27.32 -15.55
N GLU A 391 18.72 26.07 -15.04
CA GLU A 391 19.65 25.01 -15.46
C GLU A 391 19.55 24.74 -16.97
N HIS A 392 18.33 24.68 -17.52
CA HIS A 392 18.09 24.40 -18.93
C HIS A 392 18.58 25.52 -19.86
N LYS A 393 18.52 26.78 -19.41
CA LYS A 393 19.05 27.94 -20.14
C LYS A 393 20.56 28.14 -19.97
N GLY A 394 21.24 27.28 -19.21
CA GLY A 394 22.66 27.43 -18.91
C GLY A 394 22.96 28.60 -17.96
N GLN A 395 21.96 29.12 -17.25
CA GLN A 395 22.09 30.24 -16.32
C GLN A 395 22.59 29.79 -14.93
N ALA A 396 22.36 28.53 -14.56
CA ALA A 396 22.85 27.98 -13.29
C ALA A 396 24.39 27.90 -13.20
N THR A 397 25.07 27.70 -14.33
CA THR A 397 26.55 27.69 -14.39
C THR A 397 27.12 29.10 -14.32
N THR A 398 26.43 30.11 -14.84
CA THR A 398 26.88 31.50 -14.84
C THR A 398 26.70 32.16 -13.49
N ASP A 399 25.64 31.87 -12.74
CA ASP A 399 25.45 32.43 -11.39
C ASP A 399 26.41 31.82 -10.37
N THR A 400 26.75 30.53 -10.50
CA THR A 400 27.76 29.89 -9.64
C THR A 400 29.16 30.41 -9.97
N ALA A 401 29.49 30.53 -11.26
CA ALA A 401 30.76 31.14 -11.69
C ALA A 401 30.84 32.62 -11.32
N ARG A 402 29.73 33.38 -11.39
CA ARG A 402 29.67 34.78 -10.98
C ARG A 402 29.78 34.94 -9.46
N ALA A 403 29.15 34.06 -8.68
CA ALA A 403 29.30 34.05 -7.22
C ALA A 403 30.72 33.67 -6.78
N GLU A 404 31.39 32.75 -7.49
CA GLU A 404 32.81 32.43 -7.27
C GLU A 404 33.74 33.58 -7.67
N VAL A 405 33.44 34.31 -8.75
CA VAL A 405 34.18 35.50 -9.18
C VAL A 405 33.94 36.68 -8.23
N GLU A 406 32.71 36.89 -7.74
CA GLU A 406 32.39 37.94 -6.77
C GLU A 406 32.98 37.60 -5.38
N ALA A 407 32.99 36.33 -4.97
CA ALA A 407 33.68 35.90 -3.74
C ALA A 407 35.21 35.99 -3.84
N GLY A 408 35.79 35.73 -5.02
CA GLY A 408 37.21 35.92 -5.30
C GLY A 408 37.61 37.40 -5.37
N ALA A 409 36.76 38.26 -5.95
CA ALA A 409 36.99 39.70 -6.04
C ALA A 409 36.94 40.41 -4.67
N VAL A 410 36.19 39.87 -3.71
CA VAL A 410 36.19 40.36 -2.31
C VAL A 410 37.46 39.92 -1.55
N GLY A 411 38.11 38.82 -1.96
CA GLY A 411 39.35 38.32 -1.36
C GLY A 411 40.62 39.11 -1.72
N ASP A 412 40.69 39.68 -2.93
CA ASP A 412 41.90 40.34 -3.43
C ASP A 412 41.95 41.87 -3.16
N GLY A 413 40.90 42.44 -2.57
CA GLY A 413 40.76 43.89 -2.37
C GLY A 413 41.46 44.51 -1.15
N VAL A 414 42.17 43.76 -0.30
CA VAL A 414 42.62 44.24 1.03
C VAL A 414 44.13 44.44 1.18
N MET A 415 44.98 44.15 0.20
CA MET A 415 46.46 44.17 0.41
C MET A 415 47.26 45.01 -0.58
N HIS A 416 46.84 46.24 -0.88
CA HIS A 416 47.76 47.22 -1.47
C HIS A 416 47.57 48.61 -0.89
N GLY A 417 48.43 48.95 0.08
CA GLY A 417 48.72 50.35 0.37
C GLY A 417 49.34 50.61 1.73
N VAL A 418 50.62 50.26 1.92
CA VAL A 418 51.57 51.12 2.65
C VAL A 418 53.00 50.84 2.14
N ARG A 419 53.58 51.86 1.49
CA ARG A 419 55.01 52.23 1.50
C ARG A 419 55.04 53.70 1.95
N PRO A 420 56.14 54.26 2.51
CA PRO A 420 57.54 53.82 2.46
C PRO A 420 58.01 53.06 3.69
#